data_AF-A0A966FE43-F1
#
_entry.id   AF-A0A966FE43-F1
#
_cell.length_a   1.000
_cell.length_b   1.000
_cell.length_c   1.000
_cell.angle_alpha   90.00
_cell.angle_beta   90.00
_cell.angle_gamma   90.00
#
_symmetry.space_group_name_H-M   'P 1'
#
loop_
_entity.id
_entity.type
_entity.pdbx_description
1 polymer ?
#
loop_
_entity_poly.entity_id
_entity_poly.type
_entity_poly.pdbx_seq_one_letter_code
_entity_poly.pdbx_strand_id
1 'polypeptide(L)'
;MHLLLESMIQIAKEAAVQRADSNHDIVAAYLTGSVLDRDPFLGDTADIDLVLVHAQEPKIRREIVSLTPEIHLDIKHNPRREYAHPRQLRVHPWLGPEMYDPLMLYESEHFFQFVQAGLRDKFHEPVNTLQRARRNTDHARQMCNGLQTPAESGPALVLKYLKAVNHAANAVAILNGMPLAERRLLLQFPARAEAAGRPGLPAGLLGLLGAQNADIFALAGSLPEWEKDFQEAASRPNV
;
A
#
# COMPACT_ATOMS: atom_id res chain seq x y z
N MET A 1 -11.79 14.17 16.24
CA MET A 1 -10.74 13.33 15.63
C MET A 1 -10.69 11.93 16.25
N HIS A 2 -10.47 11.79 17.57
CA HIS A 2 -10.40 10.47 18.23
C HIS A 2 -11.66 9.60 18.06
N LEU A 3 -12.86 10.18 18.23
CA LEU A 3 -14.12 9.44 18.06
C LEU A 3 -14.30 8.90 16.63
N LEU A 4 -13.87 9.67 15.62
CA LEU A 4 -13.97 9.26 14.22
C LEU A 4 -13.02 8.10 13.91
N LEU A 5 -11.83 8.10 14.50
CA LEU A 5 -10.86 7.00 14.41
C LEU A 5 -11.44 5.70 14.99
N GLU A 6 -12.01 5.78 16.19
CA GLU A 6 -12.66 4.63 16.83
C GLU A 6 -13.84 4.11 15.99
N SER A 7 -14.63 5.01 15.41
CA SER A 7 -15.70 4.62 14.48
C SER A 7 -15.16 3.90 13.25
N MET A 8 -14.08 4.37 12.62
CA MET A 8 -13.48 3.70 11.46
C MET A 8 -12.96 2.30 11.81
N ILE A 9 -12.30 2.16 12.97
CA ILE A 9 -11.85 0.85 13.47
C ILE A 9 -13.04 -0.08 13.74
N GLN A 10 -14.10 0.45 14.34
CA GLN A 10 -15.31 -0.33 14.62
C GLN A 10 -15.99 -0.80 13.33
N ILE A 11 -16.09 0.06 12.31
CA ILE A 11 -16.60 -0.31 10.98
C ILE A 11 -15.75 -1.43 10.37
N ALA A 12 -14.42 -1.32 10.42
CA ALA A 12 -13.54 -2.37 9.90
C ALA A 12 -13.75 -3.71 10.60
N LYS A 13 -13.93 -3.68 11.93
CA LYS A 13 -14.17 -4.87 12.75
C LYS A 13 -15.51 -5.52 12.41
N GLU A 14 -16.58 -4.73 12.30
CA GLU A 14 -17.91 -5.23 11.93
C GLU A 14 -17.90 -5.84 10.53
N ALA A 15 -17.27 -5.16 9.58
CA ALA A 15 -17.10 -5.68 8.22
C ALA A 15 -16.31 -6.99 8.20
N ALA A 16 -15.21 -7.08 8.95
CA ALA A 16 -14.41 -8.30 9.05
C ALA A 16 -15.22 -9.49 9.59
N VAL A 17 -15.96 -9.30 10.70
CA VAL A 17 -16.79 -10.34 11.31
C VAL A 17 -17.92 -10.75 10.37
N GLN A 18 -18.66 -9.79 9.81
CA GLN A 18 -19.77 -10.08 8.89
C GLN A 18 -19.29 -10.89 7.67
N ARG A 19 -18.13 -10.53 7.11
CA ARG A 19 -17.55 -11.23 5.95
C ARG A 19 -17.10 -12.65 6.33
N ALA A 20 -16.45 -12.82 7.48
CA ALA A 20 -16.00 -14.13 7.96
C ALA A 20 -17.17 -15.07 8.30
N ASP A 21 -18.25 -14.55 8.88
CA ASP A 21 -19.47 -15.30 9.17
C ASP A 21 -20.15 -15.79 7.88
N SER A 22 -20.13 -14.96 6.83
CA SER A 22 -20.73 -15.28 5.53
C SER A 22 -19.83 -16.16 4.65
N ASN A 23 -18.53 -16.22 4.93
CA ASN A 23 -17.55 -16.94 4.13
C ASN A 23 -16.47 -17.59 5.00
N HIS A 24 -16.65 -18.87 5.29
CA HIS A 24 -15.72 -19.67 6.09
C HIS A 24 -14.34 -19.91 5.45
N ASP A 25 -14.13 -19.47 4.20
CA ASP A 25 -12.81 -19.44 3.59
C ASP A 25 -11.92 -18.33 4.21
N ILE A 26 -12.49 -17.33 4.86
CA ILE A 26 -11.70 -16.28 5.54
C ILE A 26 -11.10 -16.85 6.82
N VAL A 27 -9.77 -16.89 6.89
CA VAL A 27 -9.01 -17.42 8.05
C VAL A 27 -8.42 -16.32 8.93
N ALA A 28 -8.32 -15.10 8.42
CA ALA A 28 -7.92 -13.94 9.21
C ALA A 28 -8.43 -12.65 8.58
N ALA A 29 -8.61 -11.63 9.42
CA ALA A 29 -8.80 -10.26 8.96
C ALA A 29 -8.01 -9.30 9.86
N TYR A 30 -7.41 -8.29 9.25
CA TYR A 30 -6.66 -7.28 9.97
C TYR A 30 -6.74 -5.91 9.29
N LEU A 31 -6.61 -4.86 10.09
CA LEU A 31 -6.50 -3.49 9.63
C LEU A 31 -5.03 -3.08 9.53
N THR A 32 -4.71 -2.30 8.51
CA THR A 32 -3.39 -1.70 8.29
C THR A 32 -3.54 -0.24 7.86
N GLY A 33 -2.45 0.38 7.41
CA GLY A 33 -2.47 1.70 6.80
C GLY A 33 -2.74 2.83 7.78
N SER A 34 -3.19 3.96 7.25
CA SER A 34 -3.17 5.23 7.98
C SER A 34 -4.22 5.35 9.08
N VAL A 35 -5.22 4.47 9.11
CA VAL A 35 -6.16 4.37 10.24
C VAL A 35 -5.47 3.89 11.51
N LEU A 36 -4.27 3.32 11.42
CA LEU A 36 -3.44 3.02 12.59
C LEU A 36 -2.49 4.16 12.98
N ASP A 37 -2.37 5.19 12.14
CA ASP A 37 -1.55 6.38 12.39
C ASP A 37 -2.35 7.48 13.11
N ARG A 38 -1.64 8.50 13.60
CA ARG A 38 -2.25 9.66 14.28
C ARG A 38 -3.08 10.55 13.34
N ASP A 39 -2.83 10.48 12.03
CA ASP A 39 -3.45 11.34 11.02
C ASP A 39 -3.92 10.51 9.80
N PRO A 40 -5.12 9.91 9.90
CA PRO A 40 -5.65 9.03 8.86
C PRO A 40 -6.14 9.79 7.62
N PHE A 41 -6.41 11.09 7.73
CA PHE A 41 -6.95 11.90 6.64
C PHE A 41 -5.84 12.46 5.75
N LEU A 42 -6.14 12.61 4.47
CA LEU A 42 -5.33 13.35 3.53
C LEU A 42 -6.25 14.09 2.57
N GLY A 43 -6.32 15.42 2.72
CA GLY A 43 -7.26 16.25 1.96
C GLY A 43 -8.72 15.89 2.29
N ASP A 44 -9.04 15.84 3.58
CA ASP A 44 -10.37 15.52 4.13
C ASP A 44 -10.95 14.14 3.78
N THR A 45 -10.18 13.30 3.09
CA THR A 45 -10.57 11.92 2.76
C THR A 45 -9.69 10.90 3.47
N ALA A 46 -10.23 9.72 3.76
CA ALA A 46 -9.51 8.62 4.39
C ALA A 46 -9.96 7.26 3.85
N ASP A 47 -9.00 6.33 3.77
CA ASP A 47 -9.25 4.95 3.39
C ASP A 47 -9.06 4.05 4.62
N ILE A 48 -9.98 3.11 4.84
CA ILE A 48 -9.89 2.05 5.85
C ILE A 48 -9.29 0.82 5.16
N ASP A 49 -7.98 0.61 5.34
CA ASP A 49 -7.26 -0.52 4.72
C ASP A 49 -7.52 -1.84 5.46
N LEU A 50 -8.57 -2.56 5.06
CA LEU A 50 -8.92 -3.88 5.58
C LEU A 50 -8.24 -4.96 4.73
N VAL A 51 -7.65 -5.97 5.36
CA VAL A 51 -7.16 -7.16 4.67
C VAL A 51 -7.90 -8.39 5.14
N LEU A 52 -8.43 -9.17 4.19
CA LEU A 52 -9.03 -10.47 4.39
C LEU A 52 -8.08 -11.54 3.85
N VAL A 53 -7.74 -12.51 4.71
CA VAL A 53 -6.90 -13.65 4.33
C VAL A 53 -7.81 -14.86 4.11
N HIS A 54 -7.73 -15.42 2.91
CA HIS A 54 -8.51 -16.55 2.42
C HIS A 54 -7.73 -17.86 2.51
N ALA A 55 -8.34 -18.97 2.89
CA ALA A 55 -7.68 -20.27 2.86
C ALA A 55 -7.30 -20.66 1.43
N GLN A 56 -8.15 -20.31 0.46
CA GLN A 56 -7.96 -20.54 -0.97
C GLN A 56 -7.64 -19.26 -1.75
N GLU A 57 -7.44 -19.39 -3.06
CA GLU A 57 -7.27 -18.23 -3.94
C GLU A 57 -8.58 -17.42 -4.01
N PRO A 58 -8.58 -16.14 -3.62
CA PRO A 58 -9.76 -15.31 -3.72
C PRO A 58 -10.05 -14.96 -5.18
N LYS A 59 -11.34 -14.83 -5.53
CA LYS A 59 -11.78 -14.50 -6.89
C LYS A 59 -11.37 -13.09 -7.33
N ILE A 60 -11.28 -12.17 -6.38
CA ILE A 60 -10.85 -10.79 -6.57
C ILE A 60 -9.71 -10.49 -5.59
N ARG A 61 -8.83 -9.56 -5.94
CA ARG A 61 -7.68 -9.16 -5.09
C ARG A 61 -7.96 -7.91 -4.27
N ARG A 62 -8.89 -7.06 -4.73
CA ARG A 62 -9.22 -5.77 -4.12
C ARG A 62 -10.69 -5.44 -4.36
N GLU A 63 -11.33 -4.86 -3.36
CA GLU A 63 -12.70 -4.35 -3.35
C GLU A 63 -12.68 -2.98 -2.67
N ILE A 64 -13.34 -1.97 -3.24
CA ILE A 64 -13.49 -0.65 -2.60
C ILE A 64 -14.97 -0.43 -2.34
N VAL A 65 -15.33 -0.16 -1.09
CA VAL A 65 -16.71 0.10 -0.65
C VAL A 65 -16.79 1.53 -0.14
N SER A 66 -17.58 2.37 -0.80
CA SER A 66 -17.85 3.73 -0.31
C SER A 66 -18.76 3.67 0.91
N LEU A 67 -18.36 4.36 1.99
CA LEU A 67 -19.14 4.51 3.22
C LEU A 67 -19.76 5.89 3.30
N THR A 68 -18.94 6.92 3.03
CA THR A 68 -19.35 8.31 2.80
C THR A 68 -18.56 8.86 1.60
N PRO A 69 -18.86 10.07 1.10
CA PRO A 69 -18.03 10.71 0.06
C PRO A 69 -16.55 10.87 0.46
N GLU A 70 -16.27 10.95 1.76
CA GLU A 70 -14.93 11.18 2.31
C GLU A 70 -14.23 9.90 2.78
N ILE A 71 -14.98 8.86 3.13
CA ILE A 71 -14.45 7.65 3.77
C ILE A 71 -14.81 6.41 2.95
N HIS A 72 -13.79 5.63 2.63
CA HIS A 72 -13.91 4.40 1.87
C HIS A 72 -13.29 3.23 2.63
N LEU A 73 -13.87 2.04 2.49
CA LEU A 73 -13.29 0.78 2.95
C LEU A 73 -12.55 0.15 1.76
N ASP A 74 -11.22 0.11 1.84
CA ASP A 74 -10.36 -0.53 0.84
C ASP A 74 -9.98 -1.93 1.33
N ILE A 75 -10.62 -2.94 0.75
CA ILE A 75 -10.49 -4.33 1.16
C ILE A 75 -9.52 -5.04 0.21
N LYS A 76 -8.41 -5.55 0.76
CA LYS A 76 -7.50 -6.47 0.05
C LYS A 76 -7.84 -7.90 0.41
N HIS A 77 -7.82 -8.77 -0.59
CA HIS A 77 -8.06 -10.20 -0.42
C HIS A 77 -6.78 -10.97 -0.74
N ASN A 78 -6.18 -11.61 0.25
CA ASN A 78 -4.93 -12.36 0.12
C ASN A 78 -5.14 -13.85 0.37
N PRO A 79 -4.62 -14.77 -0.46
CA PRO A 79 -4.63 -16.18 -0.13
C PRO A 79 -3.60 -16.45 0.96
N ARG A 80 -3.91 -17.40 1.84
CA ARG A 80 -3.05 -17.83 2.95
C ARG A 80 -1.68 -18.28 2.48
N ARG A 81 -1.57 -18.79 1.24
CA ARG A 81 -0.30 -19.21 0.63
C ARG A 81 0.75 -18.08 0.58
N GLU A 82 0.35 -16.82 0.52
CA GLU A 82 1.29 -15.68 0.58
C GLU A 82 2.00 -15.57 1.93
N TYR A 83 1.42 -16.16 2.99
CA TYR A 83 1.95 -16.15 4.36
C TYR A 83 2.57 -17.49 4.79
N ALA A 84 2.64 -18.47 3.88
CA ALA A 84 3.09 -19.84 4.19
C ALA A 84 4.55 -19.94 4.67
N HIS A 85 5.37 -18.91 4.40
CA HIS A 85 6.78 -18.88 4.78
C HIS A 85 7.13 -17.63 5.61
N PRO A 86 6.75 -17.60 6.91
CA PRO A 86 6.95 -16.43 7.78
C PRO A 86 8.38 -15.87 7.81
N ARG A 87 9.40 -16.73 7.76
CA ARG A 87 10.81 -16.30 7.71
C ARG A 87 11.15 -15.53 6.43
N GLN A 88 10.50 -15.85 5.31
CA GLN A 88 10.69 -15.13 4.05
C GLN A 88 9.94 -13.79 4.03
N LEU A 89 8.83 -13.69 4.78
CA LEU A 89 8.11 -12.42 4.97
C LEU A 89 8.98 -11.36 5.64
N ARG A 90 9.91 -11.78 6.52
CA ARG A 90 10.88 -10.87 7.16
C ARG A 90 11.61 -9.97 6.17
N VAL A 91 11.95 -10.51 5.00
CA VAL A 91 12.64 -9.78 3.95
C VAL A 91 11.69 -9.34 2.83
N HIS A 92 10.39 -9.56 2.96
CA HIS A 92 9.38 -9.06 2.03
C HIS A 92 9.12 -7.56 2.30
N PRO A 93 9.26 -6.67 1.30
CA PRO A 93 9.23 -5.22 1.53
C PRO A 93 7.86 -4.65 1.90
N TRP A 94 6.77 -5.36 1.62
CA TRP A 94 5.39 -4.90 1.88
C TRP A 94 4.67 -5.76 2.93
N LEU A 95 4.38 -7.02 2.58
CA LEU A 95 3.70 -7.97 3.46
C LEU A 95 4.39 -8.24 4.81
N GLY A 96 5.72 -8.16 4.85
CA GLY A 96 6.48 -8.30 6.10
C GLY A 96 6.19 -7.16 7.07
N PRO A 97 6.47 -5.91 6.69
CA PRO A 97 6.04 -4.73 7.43
C PRO A 97 4.56 -4.77 7.82
N GLU A 98 3.66 -5.03 6.86
CA GLU A 98 2.22 -5.09 7.12
C GLU A 98 1.83 -6.08 8.22
N MET A 99 2.38 -7.30 8.19
CA MET A 99 2.11 -8.33 9.19
C MET A 99 2.90 -8.19 10.50
N TYR A 100 3.87 -7.26 10.55
CA TYR A 100 4.71 -7.10 11.73
C TYR A 100 3.90 -6.67 12.94
N ASP A 101 2.98 -5.72 12.77
CA ASP A 101 2.11 -5.22 13.85
C ASP A 101 0.78 -4.64 13.33
N PRO A 102 -0.04 -5.43 12.63
CA PRO A 102 -1.36 -4.98 12.20
C PRO A 102 -2.35 -5.01 13.37
N LEU A 103 -3.46 -4.27 13.25
CA LEU A 103 -4.57 -4.42 14.18
C LEU A 103 -5.40 -5.64 13.78
N MET A 104 -5.30 -6.71 14.56
CA MET A 104 -6.02 -7.97 14.32
C MET A 104 -7.51 -7.79 14.60
N LEU A 105 -8.36 -8.17 13.65
CA LEU A 105 -9.81 -8.00 13.74
C LEU A 105 -10.55 -9.34 13.86
N TYR A 106 -10.08 -10.37 13.16
CA TYR A 106 -10.62 -11.71 13.16
C TYR A 106 -9.51 -12.73 12.93
N GLU A 107 -9.54 -13.88 13.60
CA GLU A 107 -8.68 -15.02 13.28
C GLU A 107 -9.37 -16.36 13.45
N SER A 108 -8.93 -17.33 12.66
CA SER A 108 -9.10 -18.75 12.90
C SER A 108 -7.74 -19.45 12.75
N GLU A 109 -7.64 -20.67 13.29
CA GLU A 109 -6.45 -21.52 13.16
C GLU A 109 -5.11 -20.89 13.61
N HIS A 110 -5.15 -19.98 14.59
CA HIS A 110 -3.97 -19.29 15.13
C HIS A 110 -3.10 -18.63 14.05
N PHE A 111 -3.73 -18.11 12.99
CA PHE A 111 -3.03 -17.53 11.84
C PHE A 111 -1.97 -16.49 12.24
N PHE A 112 -2.34 -15.50 13.07
CA PHE A 112 -1.41 -14.44 13.46
C PHE A 112 -0.26 -14.97 14.29
N GLN A 113 -0.53 -15.86 15.25
CA GLN A 113 0.50 -16.47 16.09
C GLN A 113 1.55 -17.20 15.22
N PHE A 114 1.10 -18.01 14.25
CA PHE A 114 1.99 -18.73 13.35
C PHE A 114 2.84 -17.77 12.49
N VAL A 115 2.20 -16.78 11.85
CA VAL A 115 2.89 -15.85 10.96
C VAL A 115 3.85 -14.95 11.72
N GLN A 116 3.42 -14.36 12.83
CA GLN A 116 4.25 -13.41 13.58
C GLN A 116 5.41 -14.07 14.32
N ALA A 117 5.27 -15.32 14.79
CA ALA A 117 6.36 -16.04 15.45
C ALA A 117 7.59 -16.20 14.53
N GLY A 118 7.38 -16.48 13.24
CA GLY A 118 8.50 -16.58 12.29
C GLY A 118 8.95 -15.25 11.69
N LEU A 119 8.04 -14.28 11.59
CA LEU A 119 8.29 -12.95 11.01
C LEU A 119 9.09 -12.05 11.96
N ARG A 120 8.64 -11.91 13.22
CA ARG A 120 9.12 -10.88 14.16
C ARG A 120 10.55 -11.11 14.64
N ASP A 121 10.97 -12.37 14.76
CA ASP A 121 12.36 -12.72 15.06
C ASP A 121 13.32 -11.99 14.10
N LYS A 122 14.27 -11.22 14.64
CA LYS A 122 15.29 -10.48 13.87
C LYS A 122 14.74 -9.54 12.79
N PHE A 123 13.47 -9.15 12.83
CA PHE A 123 12.84 -8.37 11.76
C PHE A 123 13.54 -7.02 11.51
N HIS A 124 13.95 -6.35 12.58
CA HIS A 124 14.62 -5.05 12.55
C HIS A 124 16.14 -5.12 12.43
N GLU A 125 16.73 -6.32 12.35
CA GLU A 125 18.18 -6.45 12.12
C GLU A 125 18.57 -5.72 10.83
N PRO A 126 19.68 -4.95 10.83
CA PRO A 126 20.09 -4.15 9.68
C PRO A 126 20.19 -4.95 8.38
N VAL A 127 20.61 -6.23 8.46
CA VAL A 127 20.68 -7.13 7.30
C VAL A 127 19.30 -7.38 6.68
N ASN A 128 18.25 -7.55 7.49
CA ASN A 128 16.90 -7.81 7.00
C ASN A 128 16.25 -6.54 6.45
N THR A 129 16.50 -5.39 7.08
CA THR A 129 16.12 -4.08 6.54
C THR A 129 16.77 -3.81 5.18
N LEU A 130 18.08 -4.06 5.06
CA LEU A 130 18.81 -3.91 3.80
C LEU A 130 18.29 -4.87 2.72
N GLN A 131 17.94 -6.10 3.08
CA GLN A 131 17.37 -7.05 2.13
C GLN A 131 16.00 -6.60 1.61
N ARG A 132 15.13 -6.04 2.47
CA ARG A 132 13.86 -5.44 2.01
C ARG A 132 14.10 -4.28 1.03
N ALA A 133 15.05 -3.40 1.34
CA ALA A 133 15.44 -2.29 0.46
C ALA A 133 16.00 -2.78 -0.90
N ARG A 134 16.83 -3.83 -0.88
CA ARG A 134 17.38 -4.45 -2.09
C ARG A 134 16.29 -5.06 -2.96
N ARG A 135 15.32 -5.78 -2.39
CA ARG A 135 14.19 -6.32 -3.17
C ARG A 135 13.41 -5.22 -3.89
N ASN A 136 13.13 -4.10 -3.23
CA ASN A 136 12.51 -2.96 -3.90
C ASN A 136 13.40 -2.38 -5.01
N THR A 137 14.71 -2.29 -4.78
CA THR A 137 15.67 -1.85 -5.82
C THR A 137 15.67 -2.78 -7.03
N ASP A 138 15.63 -4.10 -6.80
CA ASP A 138 15.65 -5.10 -7.85
C ASP A 138 14.35 -5.09 -8.65
N HIS A 139 13.19 -4.93 -8.00
CA HIS A 139 11.91 -4.73 -8.71
C HIS A 139 11.93 -3.45 -9.56
N ALA A 140 12.41 -2.33 -9.01
CA ALA A 140 12.53 -1.08 -9.77
C ALA A 140 13.41 -1.26 -11.01
N ARG A 141 14.58 -1.91 -10.88
CA ARG A 141 15.49 -2.20 -12.00
C ARG A 141 14.84 -3.09 -13.05
N GLN A 142 14.18 -4.17 -12.64
CA GLN A 142 13.49 -5.08 -13.56
C GLN A 142 12.41 -4.34 -14.36
N MET A 143 11.60 -3.51 -13.68
CA MET A 143 10.58 -2.70 -14.34
C MET A 143 11.21 -1.71 -15.31
N CYS A 144 12.25 -0.97 -14.91
CA CYS A 144 12.98 -0.03 -15.75
C CYS A 144 13.61 -0.70 -16.98
N ASN A 145 14.25 -1.86 -16.83
CA ASN A 145 14.77 -2.62 -17.96
C ASN A 145 13.64 -2.99 -18.94
N GLY A 146 12.48 -3.37 -18.41
CA GLY A 146 11.28 -3.63 -19.20
C GLY A 146 10.67 -2.40 -19.89
N LEU A 147 11.14 -1.17 -19.62
CA LEU A 147 10.75 0.04 -20.33
C LEU A 147 11.62 0.32 -21.56
N GLN A 148 12.85 -0.24 -21.62
CA GLN A 148 13.77 -0.04 -22.75
C GLN A 148 13.34 -0.82 -24.01
N THR A 149 12.58 -1.89 -23.81
CA THR A 149 11.96 -2.69 -24.89
C THR A 149 10.49 -2.88 -24.53
N PRO A 150 9.68 -1.82 -24.61
CA PRO A 150 8.34 -1.85 -24.07
C PRO A 150 7.45 -2.75 -24.93
N ALA A 151 6.96 -3.83 -24.34
CA ALA A 151 5.86 -4.62 -24.90
C ALA A 151 4.50 -3.93 -24.72
N GLU A 152 4.44 -2.89 -23.88
CA GLU A 152 3.25 -2.14 -23.50
C GLU A 152 3.34 -0.70 -24.04
N SER A 153 2.20 -0.07 -24.29
CA SER A 153 2.13 1.34 -24.71
C SER A 153 1.01 2.08 -23.96
N GLY A 154 0.98 3.41 -24.08
CA GLY A 154 -0.07 4.23 -23.47
C GLY A 154 -0.11 4.12 -21.93
N PRO A 155 -1.31 4.06 -21.32
CA PRO A 155 -1.48 4.03 -19.86
C PRO A 155 -0.75 2.88 -19.16
N ALA A 156 -0.67 1.70 -19.78
CA ALA A 156 0.02 0.55 -19.19
C ALA A 156 1.53 0.81 -19.02
N LEU A 157 2.16 1.44 -20.02
CA LEU A 157 3.56 1.83 -19.97
C LEU A 157 3.82 2.88 -18.88
N VAL A 158 2.94 3.89 -18.78
CA VAL A 158 3.00 4.93 -17.73
C VAL A 158 2.86 4.30 -16.34
N LEU A 159 1.89 3.40 -16.14
CA LEU A 159 1.71 2.71 -14.88
C LEU A 159 2.95 1.87 -14.49
N LYS A 160 3.55 1.16 -15.44
CA LYS A 160 4.80 0.42 -15.20
C LYS A 160 5.94 1.34 -14.80
N TYR A 161 6.08 2.49 -15.45
CA TYR A 161 7.06 3.51 -15.06
C TYR A 161 6.82 4.02 -13.63
N LEU A 162 5.58 4.42 -13.30
CA LEU A 162 5.23 4.91 -11.97
C LEU A 162 5.46 3.86 -10.89
N LYS A 163 5.18 2.58 -11.16
CA LYS A 163 5.50 1.46 -10.26
C LYS A 163 7.01 1.32 -10.04
N ALA A 164 7.82 1.46 -11.09
CA ALA A 164 9.28 1.44 -10.98
C ALA A 164 9.79 2.57 -10.08
N VAL A 165 9.27 3.78 -10.26
CA VAL A 165 9.59 4.96 -9.42
C VAL A 165 9.14 4.72 -7.97
N ASN A 166 7.94 4.19 -7.75
CA ASN A 166 7.44 3.86 -6.40
C ASN A 166 8.35 2.85 -5.69
N HIS A 167 8.78 1.78 -6.38
CA HIS A 167 9.74 0.82 -5.82
C HIS A 167 11.10 1.45 -5.53
N ALA A 168 11.61 2.33 -6.40
CA ALA A 168 12.88 3.04 -6.19
C ALA A 168 12.82 3.95 -4.95
N ALA A 169 11.74 4.72 -4.78
CA ALA A 169 11.54 5.54 -3.59
C ALA A 169 11.41 4.66 -2.33
N ASN A 170 10.63 3.59 -2.39
CA ASN A 170 10.46 2.67 -1.27
C ASN A 170 11.71 1.85 -0.92
N ALA A 171 12.67 1.71 -1.83
CA ALA A 171 13.98 1.13 -1.52
C ALA A 171 14.75 2.00 -0.51
N VAL A 172 14.60 3.33 -0.59
CA VAL A 172 15.20 4.28 0.36
C VAL A 172 14.34 4.40 1.61
N ALA A 173 13.02 4.49 1.44
CA ALA A 173 12.11 4.73 2.57
C ALA A 173 12.18 3.65 3.65
N ILE A 174 12.27 2.37 3.23
CA ILE A 174 12.31 1.23 4.15
C ILE A 174 13.55 1.21 5.05
N LEU A 175 14.63 1.91 4.67
CA LEU A 175 15.85 1.96 5.50
C LEU A 175 15.57 2.57 6.88
N ASN A 176 14.58 3.45 6.98
CA ASN A 176 14.24 4.18 8.20
C ASN A 176 12.75 4.10 8.55
N GLY A 177 12.05 3.02 8.13
CA GLY A 177 10.65 2.83 8.47
C GLY A 177 9.92 1.80 7.61
N MET A 178 8.59 1.92 7.62
CA MET A 178 7.69 1.13 6.78
C MET A 178 7.74 1.64 5.33
N PRO A 179 7.39 0.80 4.35
CA PRO A 179 7.12 1.31 3.01
C PRO A 179 6.03 2.38 3.04
N LEU A 180 6.20 3.40 2.21
CA LEU A 180 5.24 4.49 2.05
C LEU A 180 4.20 4.09 1.00
N ALA A 181 2.93 4.20 1.38
CA ALA A 181 1.80 4.06 0.46
C ALA A 181 1.76 5.22 -0.54
N GLU A 182 1.22 4.98 -1.74
CA GLU A 182 1.26 5.90 -2.88
C GLU A 182 0.74 7.31 -2.53
N ARG A 183 -0.43 7.40 -1.88
CA ARG A 183 -1.05 8.68 -1.49
C ARG A 183 -0.17 9.55 -0.59
N ARG A 184 0.68 8.92 0.23
CA ARG A 184 1.56 9.60 1.19
C ARG A 184 3.03 9.60 0.78
N LEU A 185 3.37 8.99 -0.36
CA LEU A 185 4.74 8.82 -0.82
C LEU A 185 5.46 10.16 -0.88
N LEU A 186 4.94 11.12 -1.65
CA LEU A 186 5.60 12.42 -1.84
C LEU A 186 5.59 13.28 -0.57
N LEU A 187 4.59 13.11 0.29
CA LEU A 187 4.48 13.83 1.55
C LEU A 187 5.54 13.34 2.56
N GLN A 188 5.74 12.02 2.66
CA GLN A 188 6.55 11.41 3.71
C GLN A 188 7.98 11.06 3.26
N PHE A 189 8.23 10.96 1.95
CA PHE A 189 9.55 10.62 1.41
C PHE A 189 10.67 11.58 1.82
N PRO A 190 10.48 12.92 1.88
CA PRO A 190 11.54 13.84 2.30
C PRO A 190 12.19 13.48 3.63
N ALA A 191 11.38 13.23 4.67
CA ALA A 191 11.88 12.84 5.98
C ALA A 191 12.62 11.49 5.95
N ARG A 192 12.17 10.53 5.12
CA ARG A 192 12.85 9.24 4.96
C ARG A 192 14.19 9.37 4.26
N ALA A 193 14.27 10.21 3.24
CA ALA A 193 15.49 10.47 2.49
C ALA A 193 16.53 11.20 3.34
N GLU A 194 16.10 12.16 4.16
CA GLU A 194 16.95 12.83 5.15
C GLU A 194 17.51 11.85 6.18
N ALA A 195 16.66 11.01 6.77
CA ALA A 195 17.08 9.96 7.70
C ALA A 195 18.05 8.95 7.06
N ALA A 196 17.99 8.76 5.74
CA ALA A 196 18.93 7.93 4.98
C ALA A 196 20.24 8.64 4.60
N GLY A 197 20.45 9.90 5.03
CA GLY A 197 21.62 10.70 4.68
C GLY A 197 21.64 11.15 3.21
N ARG A 198 20.47 11.22 2.57
CA ARG A 198 20.31 11.54 1.14
C ARG A 198 19.24 12.62 0.90
N PRO A 199 19.36 13.82 1.52
CA PRO A 199 18.34 14.87 1.46
C PRO A 199 18.08 15.45 0.05
N GLY A 200 18.94 15.16 -0.94
CA GLY A 200 18.73 15.57 -2.33
C GLY A 200 17.79 14.66 -3.14
N LEU A 201 17.48 13.45 -2.66
CA LEU A 201 16.61 12.51 -3.38
C LEU A 201 15.16 12.96 -3.57
N PRO A 202 14.52 13.74 -2.70
CA PRO A 202 13.18 14.26 -2.95
C PRO A 202 13.10 15.10 -4.22
N ALA A 203 14.10 15.94 -4.49
CA ALA A 203 14.17 16.70 -5.74
C ALA A 203 14.33 15.77 -6.96
N GLY A 204 15.15 14.71 -6.82
CA GLY A 204 15.29 13.69 -7.85
C GLY A 204 14.00 12.91 -8.13
N LEU A 205 13.24 12.58 -7.08
CA LEU A 205 11.93 11.92 -7.21
C LEU A 205 10.93 12.81 -7.95
N LEU A 206 10.87 14.09 -7.61
CA LEU A 206 10.04 15.06 -8.34
C LEU A 206 10.49 15.21 -9.81
N GLY A 207 11.79 15.22 -10.07
CA GLY A 207 12.35 15.20 -11.42
C GLY A 207 11.90 13.98 -12.23
N LEU A 208 11.92 12.79 -11.64
CA LEU A 208 11.39 11.56 -12.26
C LEU A 208 9.88 11.63 -12.55
N LEU A 209 9.13 12.36 -11.74
CA LEU A 209 7.70 12.60 -11.96
C LEU A 209 7.43 13.75 -12.95
N GLY A 210 8.47 14.33 -13.53
CA GLY A 210 8.34 15.37 -14.56
C GLY A 210 8.13 16.77 -14.01
N ALA A 211 8.46 17.05 -12.74
CA ALA A 211 8.26 18.37 -12.12
C ALA A 211 8.90 19.52 -12.91
N GLN A 212 10.02 19.27 -13.60
CA GLN A 212 10.69 20.25 -14.47
C GLN A 212 9.89 20.64 -15.72
N ASN A 213 8.92 19.81 -16.11
CA ASN A 213 8.04 20.02 -17.25
C ASN A 213 6.61 20.39 -16.82
N ALA A 214 6.37 20.51 -15.51
CA ALA A 214 5.07 20.81 -14.95
C ALA A 214 5.00 22.28 -14.56
N ASP A 215 4.05 23.01 -15.14
CA ASP A 215 3.69 24.36 -14.74
C ASP A 215 2.32 24.35 -14.05
N ILE A 216 2.15 25.22 -13.05
CA ILE A 216 0.93 25.25 -12.25
C ILE A 216 -0.31 25.56 -13.10
N PHE A 217 -0.19 26.40 -14.12
CA PHE A 217 -1.31 26.72 -15.01
C PHE A 217 -1.64 25.54 -15.92
N ALA A 218 -0.63 24.83 -16.42
CA ALA A 218 -0.84 23.62 -17.21
C ALA A 218 -1.52 22.50 -16.39
N LEU A 219 -1.06 22.28 -15.15
CA LEU A 219 -1.67 21.31 -14.25
C LEU A 219 -3.10 21.72 -13.89
N ALA A 220 -3.33 22.97 -13.52
CA ALA A 220 -4.67 23.47 -13.20
C ALA A 220 -5.61 23.38 -14.41
N GLY A 221 -5.11 23.67 -15.61
CA GLY A 221 -5.86 23.53 -16.86
C GLY A 221 -6.24 22.10 -17.20
N SER A 222 -5.51 21.09 -16.69
CA SER A 222 -5.84 19.67 -16.88
C SER A 222 -6.90 19.14 -15.89
N LEU A 223 -7.17 19.85 -14.79
CA LEU A 223 -8.10 19.39 -13.76
C LEU A 223 -9.53 19.16 -14.27
N PRO A 224 -10.13 20.01 -15.13
CA PRO A 224 -11.48 19.78 -15.62
C PRO A 224 -11.60 18.51 -16.48
N GLU A 225 -10.61 18.22 -17.32
CA GLU A 225 -10.59 16.99 -18.13
C GLU A 225 -10.36 15.77 -17.24
N TRP A 226 -9.44 15.87 -16.28
CA TRP A 226 -9.21 14.81 -15.30
C TRP A 226 -10.47 14.51 -14.47
N GLU A 227 -11.18 15.54 -13.99
CA GLU A 227 -12.42 15.40 -13.22
C GLU A 227 -13.51 14.73 -14.07
N LYS A 228 -13.66 15.13 -15.33
CA LYS A 228 -14.59 14.50 -16.27
C LYS A 228 -14.27 13.02 -16.45
N ASP A 229 -13.01 12.68 -16.73
CA ASP A 229 -12.57 11.30 -16.94
C ASP A 229 -12.74 10.47 -15.66
N PHE A 230 -12.47 11.06 -14.49
CA PHE A 230 -12.66 10.43 -13.19
C PHE A 230 -14.14 10.13 -12.92
N GLN A 231 -15.05 11.09 -13.15
CA GLN A 231 -16.48 10.85 -12.98
C GLN A 231 -17.03 9.83 -13.98
N GLU A 232 -16.54 9.86 -15.23
CA GLU A 232 -16.92 8.85 -16.22
C GLU A 232 -16.47 7.46 -15.76
N ALA A 233 -15.22 7.32 -15.30
CA ALA A 233 -14.71 6.06 -14.77
C ALA A 233 -15.51 5.56 -13.56
N ALA A 234 -15.80 6.46 -12.60
CA ALA A 234 -16.59 6.13 -11.41
C ALA A 234 -18.04 5.72 -11.72
N SER A 235 -18.58 6.12 -12.87
CA SER A 235 -19.93 5.70 -13.31
C SER A 235 -19.98 4.28 -13.87
N ARG A 236 -18.82 3.67 -14.16
CA ARG A 236 -18.74 2.34 -14.77
C ARG A 236 -18.79 1.26 -13.69
N PRO A 237 -19.67 0.24 -13.82
CA PRO A 237 -19.70 -0.86 -12.86
C PRO A 237 -18.40 -1.68 -12.92
N ASN A 238 -17.83 -1.99 -11.76
CA ASN A 238 -16.60 -2.78 -11.56
C ASN A 238 -15.29 -2.12 -12.04
N VAL A 239 -15.23 -0.79 -12.10
CA VAL A 239 -13.99 -0.01 -12.27
C VAL A 239 -13.57 0.60 -10.95
#